data_AF-A0A7X7L1C2-F1
#
_entry.id   AF-A0A7X7L1C2-F1
#
_cell.length_a   1.000
_cell.length_b   1.000
_cell.length_c   1.000
_cell.angle_alpha   90.00
_cell.angle_beta   90.00
_cell.angle_gamma   90.00
#
_symmetry.space_group_name_H-M   'P 1'
#
loop_
_entity.id
_entity.type
_entity.pdbx_description
1 polymer ?
#
loop_
_entity_poly.entity_id
_entity_poly.type
_entity_poly.pdbx_seq_one_letter_code
_entity_poly.pdbx_strand_id
1 'polypeptide(L)'
;MGRSVAILDGDLGLANINVLLGLRPVYNIYDVLAGNKMLEETVLDGPEGVVIIPAASGIRSACGLSTAERLTLMQAIEDFAYDFDYLLVDTPAGLGEDVMYFNSASAEVVCVINDEPTSLTDAYALIKVLSRDYGEKSISILVNNIADQKKAEAAYRRLSRAVERFLQVELRYLGYVPCDSAVNAAVIEQKALLEAHPSSVAAVALSALARRLDSEFHDYRVKGGMQFFFRQLLDVSAYGQ
;
A
#
# COMPACT_ATOMS: atom_id res chain seq x y z
N MET A 1 12.94 -2.32 -15.02
CA MET A 1 12.11 -1.25 -15.63
C MET A 1 12.79 0.11 -15.55
N GLY A 2 13.88 0.27 -14.77
CA GLY A 2 14.67 1.51 -14.74
C GLY A 2 13.98 2.67 -14.04
N ARG A 3 12.92 2.39 -13.28
CA ARG A 3 12.11 3.36 -12.55
C ARG A 3 12.74 3.66 -11.19
N SER A 4 12.70 4.91 -10.76
CA SER A 4 12.99 5.25 -9.36
C SER A 4 11.77 4.91 -8.51
N VAL A 5 11.96 4.08 -7.48
CA VAL A 5 10.87 3.58 -6.63
C VAL A 5 11.20 3.82 -5.17
N ALA A 6 10.27 4.43 -4.44
CA ALA A 6 10.26 4.49 -2.99
C ALA A 6 9.14 3.60 -2.44
N ILE A 7 9.36 2.99 -1.27
CA ILE A 7 8.34 2.25 -0.53
C ILE A 7 8.22 2.86 0.88
N LEU A 8 7.01 3.30 1.22
CA LEU A 8 6.64 3.69 2.57
C LEU A 8 6.07 2.48 3.30
N ASP A 9 6.70 2.09 4.41
CA ASP A 9 6.07 1.21 5.38
C ASP A 9 5.01 2.01 6.15
N GLY A 10 3.74 1.79 5.83
CA GLY A 10 2.61 2.47 6.42
C GLY A 10 2.13 1.82 7.72
N ASP A 11 2.68 0.67 8.13
CA ASP A 11 2.40 0.07 9.43
C ASP A 11 3.28 0.73 10.50
N LEU A 12 2.82 1.90 10.96
CA LEU A 12 3.58 2.74 11.88
C LEU A 12 3.83 2.10 13.26
N GLY A 13 3.08 1.05 13.62
CA GLY A 13 3.24 0.34 14.89
C GLY A 13 4.07 -0.94 14.78
N LEU A 14 4.03 -1.61 13.63
CA LEU A 14 4.62 -2.93 13.39
C LEU A 14 5.33 -2.97 12.03
N ALA A 15 6.32 -2.11 11.82
CA ALA A 15 7.11 -2.09 10.58
C ALA A 15 7.64 -3.49 10.22
N ASN A 16 7.30 -3.94 9.02
CA ASN A 16 7.59 -5.29 8.54
C ASN A 16 8.57 -5.29 7.36
N ILE A 17 8.64 -4.21 6.58
CA ILE A 17 9.48 -4.18 5.37
C ILE A 17 10.96 -4.35 5.73
N ASN A 18 11.42 -3.67 6.78
CA ASN A 18 12.79 -3.80 7.25
C ASN A 18 13.09 -5.22 7.76
N VAL A 19 12.12 -5.90 8.39
CA VAL A 19 12.27 -7.29 8.83
C VAL A 19 12.36 -8.23 7.63
N LEU A 20 11.48 -8.05 6.64
CA LEU A 20 11.43 -8.85 5.41
C LEU A 20 12.69 -8.72 4.55
N LEU A 21 13.36 -7.57 4.58
CA LEU A 21 14.56 -7.28 3.79
C LEU A 21 15.86 -7.35 4.62
N GLY A 22 15.78 -7.73 5.90
CA GLY A 22 16.95 -7.79 6.78
C GLY A 22 17.60 -6.43 7.06
N LEU A 23 16.87 -5.34 6.85
CA LEU A 23 17.34 -3.96 7.03
C LEU A 23 17.25 -3.53 8.50
N ARG A 24 18.16 -2.64 8.90
CA ARG A 24 18.27 -2.13 10.27
C ARG A 24 18.19 -0.61 10.26
N PRO A 25 16.98 -0.01 10.33
CA PRO A 25 16.85 1.44 10.44
C PRO A 25 17.55 1.96 11.68
N VAL A 26 18.33 3.03 11.50
CA VAL A 26 18.88 3.83 12.62
C VAL A 26 17.88 4.90 13.03
N TYR A 27 17.19 5.48 12.05
CA TYR A 27 16.13 6.48 12.21
C TYR A 27 14.86 5.99 11.49
N ASN A 28 13.73 6.56 11.86
CA ASN A 28 12.44 6.27 11.23
C ASN A 28 11.56 7.53 11.17
N ILE A 29 10.34 7.40 10.63
CA ILE A 29 9.38 8.50 10.50
C ILE A 29 9.09 9.25 11.81
N TYR A 30 9.26 8.64 12.99
CA TYR A 30 9.04 9.33 14.26
C TYR A 30 10.16 10.32 14.59
N ASP A 31 11.38 10.09 14.11
CA ASP A 31 12.46 11.07 14.21
C ASP A 31 12.14 12.32 13.38
N VAL A 32 11.43 12.15 12.26
CA VAL A 32 10.93 13.25 11.43
C VAL A 32 9.81 13.99 12.15
N LEU A 33 8.83 13.26 12.68
CA LEU A 33 7.72 13.85 13.44
C LEU A 33 8.18 14.59 14.70
N ALA A 34 9.24 14.12 15.34
CA ALA A 34 9.86 14.78 16.48
C ALA A 34 10.71 16.00 16.09
N GLY A 35 10.92 16.26 14.79
CA GLY A 35 11.78 17.33 14.28
C GLY A 35 13.28 17.09 14.46
N ASN A 36 13.68 15.85 14.75
CA ASN A 36 15.08 15.48 14.97
C ASN A 36 15.83 15.20 13.66
N LYS A 37 15.10 14.81 12.61
CA LYS A 37 15.63 14.37 11.31
C LYS A 37 14.77 14.87 10.16
N MET A 38 15.40 15.13 9.01
CA MET A 38 14.67 15.24 7.74
C MET A 38 14.38 13.84 7.19
N LEU A 39 13.37 13.72 6.31
CA LEU A 39 12.93 12.41 5.81
C LEU A 39 14.04 11.67 5.06
N GLU A 40 14.83 12.40 4.28
CA GLU A 40 16.00 11.94 3.53
C GLU A 40 17.07 11.31 4.43
N GLU A 41 17.16 11.71 5.69
CA GLU A 41 18.11 11.14 6.65
C GLU A 41 17.61 9.82 7.26
N THR A 42 16.36 9.46 7.03
CA THR A 42 15.73 8.26 7.62
C THR A 42 15.60 7.10 6.64
N VAL A 43 15.73 7.36 5.34
CA VAL A 43 15.53 6.33 4.31
C VAL A 43 16.66 5.31 4.28
N LEU A 44 16.35 4.12 3.76
CA LEU A 44 17.27 3.01 3.63
C LEU A 44 17.39 2.58 2.17
N ASP A 45 18.59 2.17 1.78
CA ASP A 45 18.84 1.51 0.49
C ASP A 45 18.32 0.06 0.55
N GLY A 46 17.30 -0.21 -0.26
CA GLY A 46 16.76 -1.54 -0.50
C GLY A 46 17.36 -2.22 -1.73
N PRO A 47 16.89 -3.44 -2.04
CA PRO A 47 17.34 -4.19 -3.20
C PRO A 47 17.15 -3.42 -4.51
N GLU A 48 18.09 -3.56 -5.46
CA GLU A 48 18.02 -2.97 -6.80
C GLU A 48 17.80 -1.43 -6.81
N GLY A 49 18.21 -0.73 -5.76
CA GLY A 49 18.10 0.74 -5.66
C GLY A 49 16.71 1.23 -5.26
N VAL A 50 15.83 0.36 -4.80
CA VAL A 50 14.55 0.76 -4.17
C VAL A 50 14.84 1.48 -2.86
N VAL A 51 14.23 2.65 -2.66
CA VAL A 51 14.37 3.40 -1.41
C VAL A 51 13.27 3.02 -0.45
N ILE A 52 13.61 2.73 0.81
CA ILE A 52 12.64 2.38 1.85
C ILE A 52 12.52 3.51 2.85
N ILE A 53 11.29 3.96 3.11
CA ILE A 53 10.94 4.90 4.18
C ILE A 53 10.42 4.06 5.35
N PRO A 54 11.23 3.84 6.42
CA PRO A 54 10.88 2.92 7.48
C PRO A 54 9.90 3.53 8.49
N ALA A 55 8.84 2.78 8.80
CA ALA A 55 8.03 2.99 9.99
C ALA A 55 8.80 2.63 11.28
N ALA A 56 8.25 2.98 12.45
CA ALA A 56 8.76 2.45 13.70
C ALA A 56 8.27 1.02 13.96
N SER A 57 9.08 0.25 14.68
CA SER A 57 8.70 -1.07 15.19
C SER A 57 8.74 -1.07 16.72
N GLY A 58 7.66 -1.51 17.36
CA GLY A 58 7.65 -1.79 18.80
C GLY A 58 7.51 -0.58 19.73
N ILE A 59 7.18 0.59 19.20
CA ILE A 59 6.92 1.80 20.00
C ILE A 59 5.43 1.83 20.36
N ARG A 60 5.06 1.60 21.62
CA ARG A 60 3.63 1.63 22.04
C ARG A 60 2.95 2.99 21.84
N SER A 61 3.71 4.07 21.86
CA SER A 61 3.23 5.43 21.58
C SER A 61 3.09 5.73 20.08
N ALA A 62 3.43 4.78 19.20
CA ALA A 62 3.32 4.92 17.75
C ALA A 62 1.90 4.61 17.22
N CYS A 63 0.98 4.13 18.08
CA CYS A 63 -0.38 3.84 17.66
C CYS A 63 -1.21 5.13 17.53
N GLY A 64 -1.40 5.57 16.28
CA GLY A 64 -2.31 6.64 15.90
C GLY A 64 -1.65 8.01 15.92
N LEU A 65 -1.32 8.51 14.73
CA LEU A 65 -0.87 9.89 14.55
C LEU A 65 -2.01 10.86 14.83
N SER A 66 -1.71 11.99 15.48
CA SER A 66 -2.64 13.12 15.51
C SER A 66 -2.81 13.72 14.11
N THR A 67 -3.91 14.45 13.89
CA THR A 67 -4.17 15.15 12.63
C THR A 67 -2.99 16.03 12.18
N ALA A 68 -2.32 16.70 13.12
CA ALA A 68 -1.18 17.57 12.83
C ALA A 68 0.08 16.77 12.45
N GLU A 69 0.33 15.64 13.10
CA GLU A 69 1.43 14.74 12.77
C GLU A 69 1.22 14.10 11.39
N ARG A 70 -0.01 13.66 11.07
CA ARG A 70 -0.35 13.14 9.73
C ARG A 70 -0.05 14.15 8.64
N LEU A 71 -0.48 15.41 8.84
CA LEU A 71 -0.23 16.50 7.90
C LEU A 71 1.27 16.77 7.71
N THR A 72 2.03 16.80 8.81
CA THR A 72 3.49 17.01 8.77
C THR A 72 4.18 15.89 8.01
N LEU A 73 3.83 14.64 8.31
CA LEU A 73 4.38 13.47 7.65
C LEU A 73 4.06 13.47 6.16
N MET A 74 2.82 13.80 5.78
CA MET A 74 2.43 13.89 4.37
C MET A 74 3.20 14.94 3.61
N GLN A 75 3.41 16.11 4.21
CA GLN A 75 4.19 17.14 3.53
C GLN A 75 5.62 16.64 3.25
N ALA A 76 6.24 16.02 4.25
CA ALA A 76 7.59 15.46 4.08
C ALA A 76 7.62 14.36 3.00
N ILE A 77 6.61 13.47 2.98
CA ILE A 77 6.51 12.41 1.97
C ILE A 77 6.25 12.98 0.58
N GLU A 78 5.34 13.97 0.45
CA GLU A 78 5.02 14.60 -0.84
C GLU A 78 6.25 15.26 -1.44
N ASP A 79 6.98 16.05 -0.64
CA ASP A 79 8.20 16.72 -1.06
C ASP A 79 9.28 15.70 -1.49
N PHE A 80 9.44 14.61 -0.74
CA PHE A 80 10.39 13.55 -1.04
C PHE A 80 9.99 12.71 -2.26
N ALA A 81 8.69 12.47 -2.46
CA ALA A 81 8.18 11.64 -3.54
C ALA A 81 8.35 12.28 -4.93
N TYR A 82 8.58 13.60 -5.02
CA TYR A 82 8.82 14.28 -6.31
C TYR A 82 10.02 13.73 -7.10
N ASP A 83 10.98 13.09 -6.42
CA ASP A 83 12.17 12.52 -7.05
C ASP A 83 11.96 11.08 -7.54
N PHE A 84 10.78 10.50 -7.33
CA PHE A 84 10.48 9.09 -7.65
C PHE A 84 9.40 8.95 -8.72
N ASP A 85 9.58 7.99 -9.64
CA ASP A 85 8.54 7.61 -10.58
C ASP A 85 7.35 6.95 -9.87
N TYR A 86 7.62 6.19 -8.80
CA TYR A 86 6.60 5.51 -8.00
C TYR A 86 6.89 5.60 -6.51
N LEU A 87 5.86 5.95 -5.73
CA LEU A 87 5.79 5.73 -4.30
C LEU A 87 4.78 4.61 -4.03
N LEU A 88 5.24 3.49 -3.48
CA LEU A 88 4.38 2.41 -3.00
C LEU A 88 4.14 2.61 -1.51
N VAL A 89 2.89 2.54 -1.07
CA VAL A 89 2.53 2.65 0.35
C VAL A 89 1.99 1.31 0.84
N ASP A 90 2.71 0.66 1.75
CA ASP A 90 2.30 -0.59 2.36
C ASP A 90 1.45 -0.31 3.61
N THR A 91 0.13 -0.36 3.49
CA THR A 91 -0.76 -0.03 4.61
C THR A 91 -1.02 -1.26 5.48
N PRO A 92 -1.18 -1.10 6.81
CA PRO A 92 -1.56 -2.21 7.67
C PRO A 92 -2.97 -2.72 7.35
N ALA A 93 -3.30 -3.91 7.85
CA ALA A 93 -4.63 -4.48 7.70
C ALA A 93 -5.69 -3.68 8.50
N GLY A 94 -6.95 -3.84 8.09
CA GLY A 94 -8.11 -3.31 8.80
C GLY A 94 -8.56 -1.94 8.30
N LEU A 95 -9.25 -1.20 9.17
CA LEU A 95 -9.98 0.03 8.83
C LEU A 95 -9.53 1.23 9.66
N GLY A 96 -8.30 1.21 10.18
CA GLY A 96 -7.77 2.29 11.02
C GLY A 96 -7.70 3.61 10.26
N GLU A 97 -7.67 4.73 10.99
CA GLU A 97 -7.62 6.06 10.38
C GLU A 97 -6.40 6.22 9.48
N ASP A 98 -5.22 5.74 9.90
CA ASP A 98 -4.00 5.83 9.10
C ASP A 98 -4.11 4.99 7.82
N VAL A 99 -4.76 3.81 7.86
CA VAL A 99 -5.05 2.98 6.66
C VAL A 99 -5.92 3.75 5.68
N MET A 100 -7.05 4.28 6.16
CA MET A 100 -7.98 5.02 5.31
C MET A 100 -7.33 6.27 4.73
N TYR A 101 -6.50 6.92 5.54
CA TYR A 101 -5.77 8.11 5.15
C TYR A 101 -4.81 7.84 4.00
N PHE A 102 -3.88 6.90 4.14
CA PHE A 102 -2.93 6.53 3.08
C PHE A 102 -3.64 6.07 1.81
N ASN A 103 -4.70 5.27 1.93
CA ASN A 103 -5.48 4.81 0.79
C ASN A 103 -6.17 5.98 0.06
N SER A 104 -6.80 6.90 0.80
CA SER A 104 -7.49 8.06 0.19
C SER A 104 -6.55 9.08 -0.45
N ALA A 105 -5.31 9.18 0.04
CA ALA A 105 -4.28 10.05 -0.51
C ALA A 105 -3.60 9.45 -1.75
N SER A 106 -3.74 8.14 -1.98
CA SER A 106 -3.08 7.44 -3.08
C SER A 106 -3.82 7.65 -4.41
N ALA A 107 -3.04 7.77 -5.49
CA ALA A 107 -3.61 7.88 -6.83
C ALA A 107 -4.39 6.62 -7.23
N GLU A 108 -3.84 5.46 -6.86
CA GLU A 108 -4.39 4.13 -7.13
C GLU A 108 -4.39 3.31 -5.84
N VAL A 109 -5.48 2.59 -5.59
CA VAL A 109 -5.62 1.68 -4.44
C VAL A 109 -5.65 0.25 -4.95
N VAL A 110 -4.71 -0.57 -4.49
CA VAL A 110 -4.66 -2.01 -4.78
C VAL A 110 -5.06 -2.80 -3.54
N CYS A 111 -6.29 -3.31 -3.54
CA CYS A 111 -6.78 -4.21 -2.49
C CYS A 111 -6.36 -5.65 -2.80
N VAL A 112 -5.54 -6.22 -1.92
CA VAL A 112 -5.07 -7.60 -2.02
C VAL A 112 -6.04 -8.53 -1.29
N ILE A 113 -6.53 -9.56 -1.97
CA ILE A 113 -7.48 -10.55 -1.43
C ILE A 113 -6.97 -11.98 -1.62
N ASN A 114 -7.52 -12.95 -0.87
CA ASN A 114 -7.35 -14.38 -1.12
C ASN A 114 -8.72 -15.07 -1.35
N ASP A 115 -8.78 -16.41 -1.47
CA ASP A 115 -10.05 -17.14 -1.67
C ASP A 115 -10.81 -17.48 -0.38
N GLU A 116 -10.41 -16.91 0.75
CA GLU A 116 -11.03 -17.13 2.05
C GLU A 116 -12.23 -16.18 2.28
N PRO A 117 -13.33 -16.67 2.88
CA PRO A 117 -14.51 -15.84 3.15
C PRO A 117 -14.24 -14.61 4.01
N THR A 118 -13.28 -14.70 4.94
CA THR A 118 -12.86 -13.59 5.81
C THR A 118 -12.19 -12.48 4.99
N SER A 119 -11.22 -12.82 4.12
CA SER A 119 -10.57 -11.85 3.25
C SER A 119 -11.56 -11.11 2.34
N LEU A 120 -12.55 -11.81 1.78
CA LEU A 120 -13.58 -11.18 0.96
C LEU A 120 -14.48 -10.22 1.76
N THR A 121 -14.77 -10.58 3.02
CA THR A 121 -15.58 -9.75 3.91
C THR A 121 -14.82 -8.48 4.31
N ASP A 122 -13.54 -8.61 4.66
CA ASP A 122 -12.69 -7.50 5.06
C ASP A 122 -12.43 -6.55 3.89
N ALA A 123 -12.16 -7.09 2.69
CA ALA A 123 -12.02 -6.31 1.47
C ALA A 123 -13.30 -5.52 1.14
N TYR A 124 -14.47 -6.15 1.25
CA TYR A 124 -15.75 -5.45 1.05
C TYR A 124 -15.94 -4.32 2.07
N ALA A 125 -15.58 -4.53 3.34
CA ALA A 125 -15.67 -3.50 4.37
C ALA A 125 -14.75 -2.31 4.07
N LEU A 126 -13.51 -2.57 3.66
CA LEU A 126 -12.54 -1.54 3.23
C LEU A 126 -13.09 -0.74 2.05
N ILE A 127 -13.52 -1.42 0.98
CA ILE A 127 -14.09 -0.78 -0.23
C ILE A 127 -15.31 0.06 0.12
N LYS A 128 -16.17 -0.42 1.03
CA LYS A 128 -17.36 0.31 1.48
C LYS A 128 -17.00 1.60 2.20
N VAL A 129 -16.02 1.58 3.10
CA VAL A 129 -15.57 2.77 3.85
C VAL A 129 -14.90 3.77 2.90
N LEU A 130 -13.94 3.32 2.08
CA LEU A 130 -13.28 4.17 1.09
C LEU A 130 -14.27 4.84 0.14
N SER A 131 -15.29 4.10 -0.31
CA SER A 131 -16.30 4.64 -1.21
C SER A 131 -17.23 5.64 -0.54
N ARG A 132 -17.72 5.34 0.66
CA ARG A 132 -18.74 6.17 1.33
C ARG A 132 -18.15 7.40 1.99
N ASP A 133 -17.02 7.23 2.68
CA ASP A 133 -16.49 8.23 3.58
C ASP A 133 -15.40 9.07 2.89
N TYR A 134 -14.69 8.48 1.92
CA TYR A 134 -13.59 9.12 1.18
C TYR A 134 -13.90 9.33 -0.31
N GLY A 135 -15.08 8.91 -0.78
CA GLY A 135 -15.54 9.16 -2.14
C GLY A 135 -14.78 8.39 -3.23
N GLU A 136 -14.06 7.33 -2.87
CA GLU A 136 -13.32 6.52 -3.84
C GLU A 136 -14.28 5.78 -4.78
N LYS A 137 -13.97 5.80 -6.08
CA LYS A 137 -14.85 5.28 -7.13
C LYS A 137 -14.25 4.14 -7.92
N SER A 138 -12.93 3.96 -7.86
CA SER A 138 -12.26 2.86 -8.55
C SER A 138 -11.26 2.22 -7.60
N ILE A 139 -11.32 0.90 -7.48
CA ILE A 139 -10.38 0.13 -6.66
C ILE A 139 -9.89 -1.07 -7.46
N SER A 140 -8.56 -1.22 -7.52
CA SER A 140 -7.90 -2.33 -8.15
C SER A 140 -7.82 -3.54 -7.21
N ILE A 141 -8.11 -4.74 -7.71
CA ILE A 141 -8.13 -5.98 -6.93
C ILE A 141 -7.05 -6.92 -7.43
N LEU A 142 -6.16 -7.35 -6.53
CA LEU A 142 -5.16 -8.38 -6.77
C LEU A 142 -5.50 -9.62 -5.94
N VAL A 143 -5.60 -10.78 -6.57
CA VAL A 143 -5.82 -12.04 -5.84
C VAL A 143 -4.50 -12.72 -5.55
N ASN A 144 -4.15 -12.88 -4.29
CA ASN A 144 -2.88 -13.46 -3.85
C ASN A 144 -3.04 -14.90 -3.35
N ASN A 145 -1.94 -15.64 -3.32
CA ASN A 145 -1.79 -16.96 -2.71
C ASN A 145 -2.84 -17.97 -3.20
N ILE A 146 -2.97 -18.14 -4.51
CA ILE A 146 -4.02 -18.96 -5.11
C ILE A 146 -3.48 -19.95 -6.13
N ALA A 147 -4.09 -21.13 -6.22
CA ALA A 147 -3.53 -22.23 -7.02
C ALA A 147 -3.60 -21.96 -8.53
N ASP A 148 -4.68 -21.35 -9.01
CA ASP A 148 -4.93 -21.20 -10.43
C ASP A 148 -5.84 -20.00 -10.75
N GLN A 149 -5.83 -19.61 -12.02
CA GLN A 149 -6.61 -18.50 -12.55
C GLN A 149 -8.11 -18.66 -12.37
N LYS A 150 -8.66 -19.88 -12.49
CA LYS A 150 -10.12 -20.10 -12.39
C LYS A 150 -10.60 -19.81 -10.98
N LYS A 151 -9.84 -20.23 -9.97
CA LYS A 151 -10.14 -19.89 -8.57
C LYS A 151 -9.99 -18.39 -8.30
N ALA A 152 -8.98 -17.75 -8.86
CA ALA A 152 -8.78 -16.31 -8.73
C ALA A 152 -9.95 -15.50 -9.30
N GLU A 153 -10.37 -15.82 -10.52
CA GLU A 153 -11.54 -15.21 -11.13
C GLU A 153 -12.82 -15.47 -10.32
N ALA A 154 -12.96 -16.66 -9.73
CA ALA A 154 -14.10 -16.97 -8.88
C ALA A 154 -14.11 -16.13 -7.59
N ALA A 155 -12.96 -15.93 -6.93
CA ALA A 155 -12.84 -15.06 -5.76
C ALA A 155 -13.17 -13.60 -6.11
N TYR A 156 -12.55 -13.08 -7.17
CA TYR A 156 -12.83 -11.74 -7.69
C TYR A 156 -14.33 -11.55 -7.99
N ARG A 157 -14.97 -12.48 -8.72
CA ARG A 157 -16.40 -12.39 -9.06
C ARG A 157 -17.31 -12.39 -7.84
N ARG A 158 -16.95 -13.09 -6.76
CA ARG A 158 -17.73 -13.07 -5.51
C ARG A 158 -17.69 -11.69 -4.88
N LEU A 159 -16.52 -11.07 -4.81
CA LEU A 159 -16.36 -9.69 -4.31
C LEU A 159 -17.09 -8.69 -5.21
N SER A 160 -16.85 -8.76 -6.54
CA SER A 160 -17.46 -7.85 -7.53
C SER A 160 -18.98 -7.84 -7.43
N ARG A 161 -19.63 -9.01 -7.33
CA ARG A 161 -21.09 -9.08 -7.16
C ARG A 161 -21.60 -8.43 -5.88
N ALA A 162 -20.84 -8.54 -4.78
CA ALA A 162 -21.21 -7.89 -3.53
C ALA A 162 -21.07 -6.37 -3.66
N VAL A 163 -19.97 -5.89 -4.24
CA VAL A 163 -19.71 -4.47 -4.46
C VAL A 163 -20.75 -3.88 -5.43
N GLU A 164 -20.93 -4.43 -6.63
CA GLU A 164 -21.90 -3.96 -7.63
C GLU A 164 -23.34 -3.87 -7.11
N ARG A 165 -23.72 -4.79 -6.21
CA ARG A 165 -25.07 -4.83 -5.66
C ARG A 165 -25.34 -3.70 -4.67
N PHE A 166 -24.33 -3.25 -3.93
CA PHE A 166 -24.51 -2.39 -2.76
C PHE A 166 -23.73 -1.07 -2.80
N LEU A 167 -22.73 -0.96 -3.66
CA LEU A 167 -21.77 0.13 -3.75
C LEU A 167 -21.65 0.59 -5.21
N GLN A 168 -21.48 1.89 -5.43
CA GLN A 168 -21.28 2.49 -6.76
C GLN A 168 -19.78 2.63 -7.04
N VAL A 169 -19.05 1.52 -6.94
CA VAL A 169 -17.59 1.47 -7.11
C VAL A 169 -17.25 0.53 -8.25
N GLU A 170 -16.35 0.98 -9.13
CA GLU A 170 -15.77 0.14 -10.17
C GLU A 170 -14.62 -0.67 -9.58
N LEU A 171 -14.66 -1.99 -9.74
CA LEU A 171 -13.53 -2.85 -9.42
C LEU A 171 -12.73 -3.19 -10.67
N ARG A 172 -11.41 -3.04 -10.59
CA ARG A 172 -10.48 -3.40 -11.66
C ARG A 172 -9.71 -4.67 -11.28
N TYR A 173 -9.88 -5.75 -12.03
CA TYR A 173 -9.12 -6.98 -11.79
C TYR A 173 -7.68 -6.86 -12.29
N LEU A 174 -6.70 -6.99 -11.40
CA LEU A 174 -5.27 -6.96 -11.76
C LEU A 174 -4.67 -8.33 -12.07
N GLY A 175 -5.43 -9.41 -11.90
CA GLY A 175 -4.90 -10.77 -12.03
C GLY A 175 -4.62 -11.39 -10.67
N TYR A 176 -3.68 -12.34 -10.64
CA TYR A 176 -3.37 -13.10 -9.45
C TYR A 176 -1.90 -13.45 -9.29
N VAL A 177 -1.48 -13.66 -8.05
CA VAL A 177 -0.17 -14.21 -7.69
C VAL A 177 -0.37 -15.68 -7.25
N PRO A 178 0.30 -16.64 -7.91
CA PRO A 178 0.18 -18.05 -7.55
C PRO A 178 0.66 -18.36 -6.13
N CYS A 179 0.07 -19.38 -5.49
CA CYS A 179 0.63 -19.96 -4.27
C CYS A 179 2.02 -20.56 -4.59
N ASP A 180 3.03 -20.13 -3.83
CA ASP A 180 4.42 -20.48 -4.09
C ASP A 180 5.20 -20.57 -2.78
N SER A 181 5.80 -21.73 -2.49
CA SER A 181 6.60 -21.92 -1.27
C SER A 181 7.88 -21.08 -1.26
N ALA A 182 8.33 -20.60 -2.42
CA ALA A 182 9.45 -19.67 -2.52
C ALA A 182 9.19 -18.35 -1.79
N VAL A 183 7.94 -17.92 -1.66
CA VAL A 183 7.58 -16.72 -0.88
C VAL A 183 8.01 -16.88 0.57
N ASN A 184 7.64 -18.00 1.21
CA ASN A 184 8.01 -18.29 2.59
C ASN A 184 9.52 -18.47 2.76
N ALA A 185 10.19 -19.11 1.78
CA ALA A 185 11.64 -19.26 1.80
C ALA A 185 12.35 -17.89 1.77
N ALA A 186 11.93 -16.97 0.87
CA ALA A 186 12.48 -15.63 0.78
C ALA A 186 12.29 -14.81 2.07
N VAL A 187 11.11 -14.93 2.71
CA VAL A 187 10.83 -14.30 4.02
C VAL A 187 11.80 -14.81 5.10
N ILE A 188 12.04 -16.12 5.17
CA ILE A 188 12.98 -16.72 6.13
C ILE A 188 14.42 -16.26 5.85
N GLU A 189 14.78 -16.13 4.57
CA GLU A 189 16.09 -15.61 4.14
C GLU A 189 16.24 -14.11 4.34
N GLN A 190 15.16 -13.41 4.72
CA GLN A 190 15.08 -11.94 4.85
C GLN A 190 15.53 -11.23 3.56
N LYS A 191 15.05 -11.72 2.42
CA LYS A 191 15.32 -11.17 1.10
C LYS A 191 14.04 -10.97 0.32
N ALA A 192 14.05 -10.00 -0.60
CA ALA A 192 12.96 -9.86 -1.55
C ALA A 192 12.83 -11.13 -2.41
N LEU A 193 11.60 -11.55 -2.70
CA LEU A 193 11.34 -12.77 -3.50
C LEU A 193 12.07 -12.75 -4.85
N LEU A 194 12.06 -11.61 -5.54
CA LEU A 194 12.70 -11.47 -6.85
C LEU A 194 14.24 -11.55 -6.76
N GLU A 195 14.84 -11.26 -5.61
CA GLU A 195 16.28 -11.41 -5.38
C GLU A 195 16.62 -12.86 -5.05
N ALA A 196 15.89 -13.48 -4.11
CA ALA A 196 16.17 -14.82 -3.62
C ALA A 196 15.78 -15.92 -4.63
N HIS A 197 14.62 -15.78 -5.26
CA HIS A 197 14.03 -16.80 -6.14
C HIS A 197 13.42 -16.18 -7.42
N PRO A 198 14.22 -15.53 -8.29
CA PRO A 198 13.74 -14.79 -9.46
C PRO A 198 12.93 -15.64 -10.47
N SER A 199 13.16 -16.95 -10.49
CA SER A 199 12.49 -17.89 -11.42
C SER A 199 11.25 -18.56 -10.82
N SER A 200 10.87 -18.23 -9.58
CA SER A 200 9.68 -18.79 -8.94
C SER A 200 8.40 -18.34 -9.66
N VAL A 201 7.32 -19.10 -9.54
CA VAL A 201 6.06 -18.79 -10.23
C VAL A 201 5.45 -17.48 -9.72
N ALA A 202 5.60 -17.19 -8.42
CA ALA A 202 5.17 -15.92 -7.84
C ALA A 202 6.08 -14.75 -8.29
N ALA A 203 7.40 -14.94 -8.37
CA ALA A 203 8.33 -13.91 -8.84
C ALA A 203 8.06 -13.51 -10.31
N VAL A 204 7.80 -14.51 -11.15
CA VAL A 204 7.45 -14.30 -12.56
C VAL A 204 6.10 -13.58 -12.69
N ALA A 205 5.09 -13.98 -11.90
CA ALA A 205 3.78 -13.34 -11.89
C ALA A 205 3.85 -11.86 -11.44
N LEU A 206 4.58 -11.58 -10.36
CA LEU A 206 4.80 -10.21 -9.87
C LEU A 206 5.56 -9.35 -10.88
N SER A 207 6.58 -9.92 -11.54
CA SER A 207 7.33 -9.21 -12.58
C SER A 207 6.45 -8.86 -13.79
N ALA A 208 5.56 -9.78 -14.20
CA ALA A 208 4.61 -9.52 -15.27
C ALA A 208 3.56 -8.48 -14.87
N LEU A 209 3.06 -8.54 -13.63
CA LEU A 209 2.14 -7.56 -13.07
C LEU A 209 2.78 -6.17 -13.06
N ALA A 210 4.00 -6.03 -12.53
CA ALA A 210 4.70 -4.76 -12.45
C ALA A 210 4.92 -4.12 -13.82
N ARG A 211 5.30 -4.90 -14.85
CA ARG A 211 5.43 -4.39 -16.23
C ARG A 211 4.11 -3.87 -16.80
N ARG A 212 3.01 -4.57 -16.51
CA ARG A 212 1.67 -4.16 -16.94
C ARG A 212 1.24 -2.87 -16.23
N LEU A 213 1.44 -2.79 -14.92
CA LEU A 213 1.13 -1.59 -14.14
C LEU A 213 1.99 -0.39 -14.57
N ASP A 214 3.28 -0.59 -14.86
CA ASP A 214 4.16 0.46 -15.39
C ASP A 214 3.60 1.05 -16.70
N SER A 215 3.09 0.19 -17.61
CA SER A 215 2.47 0.66 -18.85
C SER A 215 1.10 1.32 -18.66
N GLU A 216 0.31 0.87 -17.67
CA GLU A 216 -1.05 1.37 -17.44
C GLU A 216 -1.08 2.65 -16.59
N PHE A 217 -0.12 2.80 -15.68
CA PHE A 217 -0.08 3.90 -14.71
C PHE A 217 0.84 5.06 -15.10
N HIS A 218 1.59 4.93 -16.20
CA HIS A 218 2.52 5.98 -16.65
C HIS A 218 1.86 7.35 -16.88
N ASP A 219 0.55 7.37 -17.18
CA ASP A 219 -0.21 8.60 -17.47
C ASP A 219 -1.00 9.15 -16.27
N TYR A 220 -0.96 8.50 -15.11
CA TYR A 220 -1.68 8.98 -13.92
C TYR A 220 -0.94 10.14 -13.27
N ARG A 221 -1.31 11.36 -13.65
CA ARG A 221 -0.97 12.55 -12.86
C ARG A 221 -1.85 12.61 -11.61
N VAL A 222 -1.18 12.65 -10.47
CA VAL A 222 -1.64 13.00 -9.11
C VAL A 222 -3.08 13.53 -9.07
N LYS A 223 -3.98 12.77 -8.43
CA LYS A 223 -5.22 13.34 -7.84
C LYS A 223 -4.74 14.52 -6.99
N GLY A 224 -5.08 15.76 -7.35
CA GLY A 224 -4.39 16.99 -6.91
C GLY A 224 -3.83 16.94 -5.48
N GLY A 225 -2.61 17.48 -5.28
CA GLY A 225 -1.71 17.24 -4.14
C GLY A 225 -2.38 16.89 -2.80
N MET A 226 -1.77 15.97 -2.05
CA MET A 226 -2.38 15.32 -0.87
C MET A 226 -2.92 16.34 0.16
N GLN A 227 -2.33 17.53 0.24
CA GLN A 227 -2.84 18.66 1.01
C GLN A 227 -4.23 19.19 0.59
N PHE A 228 -4.52 19.26 -0.70
CA PHE A 228 -5.78 19.78 -1.25
C PHE A 228 -6.94 18.83 -0.94
N PHE A 229 -6.71 17.52 -1.12
CA PHE A 229 -7.65 16.47 -0.72
C PHE A 229 -7.96 16.53 0.79
N PHE A 230 -6.95 16.81 1.62
CA PHE A 230 -7.15 16.85 3.06
C PHE A 230 -7.95 18.05 3.55
N ARG A 231 -7.74 19.25 2.97
CA ARG A 231 -8.62 20.40 3.27
C ARG A 231 -10.08 20.08 2.97
N GLN A 232 -10.32 19.35 1.87
CA GLN A 232 -11.65 18.94 1.47
C GLN A 232 -12.27 17.92 2.45
N LEU A 233 -11.48 16.99 2.99
CA LEU A 233 -11.92 16.03 4.01
C LEU A 233 -12.21 16.68 5.37
N LEU A 234 -11.36 17.63 5.80
CA LEU A 234 -11.60 18.40 7.03
C LEU A 234 -12.89 19.23 6.94
N ASP A 235 -13.14 19.88 5.79
CA ASP A 235 -14.39 20.61 5.57
C ASP A 235 -15.61 19.68 5.62
N VAL A 236 -15.55 18.49 5.02
CA VAL A 236 -16.66 17.51 5.06
C VAL A 236 -16.95 17.04 6.49
N SER A 237 -15.92 16.82 7.31
CA SER A 237 -16.09 16.45 8.72
C SER A 237 -16.67 17.58 9.60
N ALA A 238 -16.50 18.84 9.19
CA ALA A 238 -17.06 20.01 9.88
C ALA A 238 -18.56 20.25 9.59
N TYR A 239 -19.08 19.73 8.48
CA TYR A 239 -20.51 19.80 8.13
C TYR A 239 -21.34 18.61 8.64
N GLY A 240 -20.72 17.68 9.37
CA GLY A 240 -21.35 16.47 9.91
C GLY A 240 -21.82 16.53 11.38
N GLN A 241 -22.00 17.73 11.96
CA GLN A 241 -22.68 17.92 13.25
C GLN A 241 -24.07 18.53 13.09
#